data_AF-A0A3B8X1J7-F1
#
_entry.id   AF-A0A3B8X1J7-F1
#
_cell.length_a   1.000
_cell.length_b   1.000
_cell.length_c   1.000
_cell.angle_alpha   90.00
_cell.angle_beta   90.00
_cell.angle_gamma   90.00
#
_symmetry.space_group_name_H-M   'P 1'
#
loop_
_entity.id
_entity.type
_entity.pdbx_description
1 polymer ?
#
loop_
_entity_poly.entity_id
_entity_poly.type
_entity_poly.pdbx_seq_one_letter_code
_entity_poly.pdbx_strand_id
1 'polypeptide(L)'
;MATDIDKFVHDQLSVWPEVAAKYRALKSAETRTLPLKGMLVTLQSNPGRLPIFDHGCPLCEENYMAHQHTLPFEGRKGRRYNILVNRAPIFPNHLVITRDTHVPQTIWHRFPDMLDLAASLEGYIVFYNSPNSGTTVPGHAHFQACPKGYMPLERAADRILREIAAGGQPAEVRFIGQTRDAQLYHYERFNRGIFFLRAETAKSMAKQFYRLLDCLNLIAEETEPRFNAFAYCSEGEYRAVVTLRSANRPACFYAKGDAHFSISPGAADMAGFVVVPETEDFPRLTPLILEQIFEDVTLSEADEKRLLWRLVRTQPRVEVGIGSGQSLRFEIISDGAGPQAVSYREGKIDYNGVLYDELVFEAVTISTLFAEPSFILYTHEGPRRYAGTLKFIVEGNEVQAVNLVGAEDYLLSVVSLYPKAGQKAQAVRLRRWLWERMSRRKVEKRPVLGPELTSTPGVVTWLEHRPSASAQMPEELPVHLHYDVCAEDHCQRYIGLTDKADASAREAIDESWGMLE
;
A
#
# COMPACT_ATOMS: atom_id res chain seq x y z
N MET A 1 -16.15 -21.39 -14.74
CA MET A 1 -14.74 -21.04 -15.04
C MET A 1 -13.76 -22.12 -14.63
N ALA A 2 -13.68 -22.60 -13.38
CA ALA A 2 -12.69 -23.65 -13.03
C ALA A 2 -12.78 -24.91 -13.91
N THR A 3 -13.98 -25.45 -14.10
CA THR A 3 -14.25 -26.56 -15.04
C THR A 3 -13.94 -26.21 -16.50
N ASP A 4 -14.05 -24.94 -16.87
CA ASP A 4 -13.75 -24.45 -18.22
C ASP A 4 -12.24 -24.33 -18.46
N ILE A 5 -11.46 -24.06 -17.41
CA ILE A 5 -10.00 -23.94 -17.46
C ILE A 5 -9.34 -25.31 -17.62
N ASP A 6 -9.75 -26.30 -16.83
CA ASP A 6 -9.20 -27.66 -16.97
C ASP A 6 -9.49 -28.22 -18.36
N LYS A 7 -10.70 -27.99 -18.89
CA LYS A 7 -11.05 -28.33 -20.25
C LYS A 7 -10.18 -27.57 -21.25
N PHE A 8 -10.03 -26.25 -21.11
CA PHE A 8 -9.18 -25.43 -21.97
C PHE A 8 -7.74 -25.95 -22.01
N VAL A 9 -7.15 -26.26 -20.85
CA VAL A 9 -5.80 -26.83 -20.76
C VAL A 9 -5.74 -28.18 -21.46
N HIS A 10 -6.72 -29.06 -21.23
CA HIS A 10 -6.76 -30.38 -21.86
C HIS A 10 -6.85 -30.27 -23.39
N ASP A 11 -7.79 -29.47 -23.89
CA ASP A 11 -8.01 -29.24 -25.32
C ASP A 11 -6.73 -28.66 -25.95
N GLN A 12 -6.11 -27.68 -25.29
CA GLN A 12 -4.87 -27.06 -25.74
C GLN A 12 -3.69 -28.04 -25.81
N LEU A 13 -3.54 -28.92 -24.82
CA LEU A 13 -2.47 -29.93 -24.81
C LEU A 13 -2.74 -31.08 -25.80
N SER A 14 -4.00 -31.31 -26.20
CA SER A 14 -4.34 -32.32 -27.20
C SER A 14 -3.88 -31.96 -28.62
N VAL A 15 -3.84 -30.65 -28.92
CA VAL A 15 -3.46 -30.12 -30.25
C VAL A 15 -2.03 -29.55 -30.29
N TRP A 16 -1.29 -29.58 -29.18
CA TRP A 16 0.06 -29.01 -29.08
C TRP A 16 1.09 -30.02 -28.55
N PRO A 17 1.55 -30.98 -29.39
CA PRO A 17 2.37 -32.11 -28.95
C PRO A 17 3.68 -31.73 -28.25
N GLU A 18 4.34 -30.66 -28.70
CA GLU A 18 5.60 -30.18 -28.13
C GLU A 18 5.42 -29.70 -26.68
N VAL A 19 4.41 -28.85 -26.42
CA VAL A 19 4.11 -28.37 -25.07
C VAL A 19 3.59 -29.52 -24.21
N ALA A 20 2.76 -30.41 -24.76
CA ALA A 20 2.28 -31.59 -24.05
C ALA A 20 3.43 -32.52 -23.59
N ALA A 21 4.50 -32.64 -24.37
CA ALA A 21 5.69 -33.39 -23.97
C ALA A 21 6.37 -32.78 -22.74
N LYS A 22 6.44 -31.43 -22.65
CA LYS A 22 6.98 -30.73 -21.46
C LYS A 22 6.12 -30.96 -20.22
N TYR A 23 4.80 -30.92 -20.35
CA TYR A 23 3.89 -31.27 -19.24
C TYR A 23 4.02 -32.73 -18.80
N ARG A 24 4.29 -33.67 -19.72
CA ARG A 24 4.58 -35.08 -19.37
C ARG A 24 5.91 -35.20 -18.64
N ALA A 25 6.96 -34.54 -19.13
CA ALA A 25 8.28 -34.54 -18.48
C ALA A 25 8.23 -33.93 -17.07
N LEU A 26 7.39 -32.91 -16.85
CA LEU A 26 7.18 -32.30 -15.53
C LEU A 26 6.67 -33.31 -14.49
N LYS A 27 5.85 -34.29 -14.88
CA LYS A 27 5.35 -35.33 -13.95
C LYS A 27 6.47 -36.22 -13.41
N SER A 28 7.57 -36.34 -14.14
CA SER A 28 8.77 -37.09 -13.77
C SER A 28 9.90 -36.19 -13.25
N ALA A 29 9.65 -34.91 -13.02
CA ALA A 29 10.67 -33.99 -12.51
C ALA A 29 11.10 -34.41 -11.10
N GLU A 30 12.42 -34.49 -10.89
CA GLU A 30 12.98 -34.80 -9.57
C GLU A 30 12.70 -33.64 -8.61
N THR A 31 12.24 -33.97 -7.40
CA THR A 31 11.98 -32.99 -6.35
C THR A 31 12.60 -33.41 -5.02
N ARG A 32 13.05 -32.43 -4.24
CA ARG A 32 13.48 -32.63 -2.85
C ARG A 32 13.16 -31.41 -2.01
N THR A 33 13.11 -31.58 -0.70
CA THR A 33 12.80 -30.50 0.24
C THR A 33 14.00 -30.13 1.10
N LEU A 34 14.21 -28.84 1.32
CA LEU A 34 15.23 -28.32 2.24
C LEU A 34 14.57 -27.46 3.34
N PRO A 35 14.94 -27.61 4.61
CA PRO A 35 14.47 -26.72 5.67
C PRO A 35 15.16 -25.35 5.56
N LEU A 36 14.37 -24.28 5.63
CA LEU A 36 14.87 -22.91 5.65
C LEU A 36 14.02 -22.04 6.58
N LYS A 37 14.63 -21.54 7.66
CA LYS A 37 14.04 -20.57 8.60
C LYS A 37 12.57 -20.85 8.98
N GLY A 38 12.26 -22.11 9.30
CA GLY A 38 10.93 -22.55 9.74
C GLY A 38 9.96 -22.99 8.61
N MET A 39 10.43 -23.08 7.36
CA MET A 39 9.64 -23.55 6.22
C MET A 39 10.38 -24.65 5.46
N LEU A 40 9.66 -25.63 4.91
CA LEU A 40 10.21 -26.60 3.97
C LEU A 40 10.11 -26.07 2.54
N VAL A 41 11.24 -25.68 1.97
CA VAL A 41 11.37 -25.21 0.60
C VAL A 41 11.45 -26.42 -0.33
N THR A 42 10.69 -26.39 -1.43
CA THR A 42 10.70 -27.45 -2.44
C THR A 42 11.63 -27.06 -3.57
N LEU A 43 12.53 -27.95 -3.96
CA LEU A 43 13.40 -27.83 -5.11
C LEU A 43 12.88 -28.75 -6.20
N GLN A 44 12.79 -28.26 -7.44
CA GLN A 44 12.42 -29.03 -8.61
C GLN A 44 13.53 -28.95 -9.67
N SER A 45 14.07 -30.09 -10.06
CA SER A 45 14.96 -30.18 -11.23
C SER A 45 14.12 -30.14 -12.50
N ASN A 46 14.24 -29.07 -13.30
CA ASN A 46 13.43 -28.89 -14.49
C ASN A 46 14.25 -28.30 -15.66
N PRO A 47 15.18 -29.08 -16.24
CA PRO A 47 16.00 -28.64 -17.37
C PRO A 47 15.19 -28.40 -18.65
N GLY A 48 14.00 -29.00 -18.77
CA GLY A 48 13.11 -28.82 -19.92
C GLY A 48 12.40 -27.46 -19.98
N ARG A 49 12.62 -26.56 -19.00
CA ARG A 49 11.95 -25.26 -18.87
C ARG A 49 12.43 -24.21 -19.88
N LEU A 50 13.50 -24.43 -20.64
CA LEU A 50 14.09 -23.40 -21.49
C LEU A 50 13.01 -22.66 -22.32
N PRO A 51 12.87 -21.34 -22.15
CA PRO A 51 11.86 -20.58 -22.86
C PRO A 51 12.25 -20.51 -24.34
N ILE A 52 11.30 -20.85 -25.20
CA ILE A 52 11.44 -20.68 -26.65
C ILE A 52 10.98 -19.27 -26.96
N PHE A 53 11.95 -18.38 -27.17
CA PHE A 53 11.71 -17.04 -27.68
C PHE A 53 12.04 -17.05 -29.17
N ASP A 54 11.02 -16.92 -30.00
CA ASP A 54 11.18 -16.61 -31.41
C ASP A 54 11.37 -15.08 -31.57
N HIS A 55 11.45 -14.58 -32.80
CA HIS A 55 11.49 -13.14 -33.08
C HIS A 55 10.25 -12.41 -32.53
N GLY A 56 10.44 -11.32 -31.77
CA GLY A 56 9.36 -10.47 -31.27
C GLY A 56 8.93 -10.75 -29.82
N CYS A 57 7.85 -10.09 -29.38
CA CYS A 57 7.32 -10.27 -28.02
C CYS A 57 6.49 -11.55 -27.94
N PRO A 58 6.84 -12.54 -27.08
CA PRO A 58 6.16 -13.83 -27.02
C PRO A 58 4.72 -13.79 -26.51
N LEU A 59 4.27 -12.64 -25.98
CA LEU A 59 2.96 -12.46 -25.36
C LEU A 59 1.98 -11.70 -26.27
N CYS A 60 2.50 -11.13 -27.37
CA CYS A 60 1.74 -10.53 -28.45
C CYS A 60 1.04 -11.61 -29.28
N GLU A 61 -0.23 -11.38 -29.61
CA GLU A 61 -1.07 -12.34 -30.33
C GLU A 61 -0.53 -12.64 -31.73
N GLU A 62 0.05 -11.64 -32.39
CA GLU A 62 0.71 -11.79 -33.69
C GLU A 62 1.92 -12.74 -33.67
N ASN A 63 2.48 -13.02 -32.49
CA ASN A 63 3.62 -13.92 -32.29
C ASN A 63 3.23 -15.24 -31.60
N TYR A 64 1.93 -15.54 -31.49
CA TYR A 64 1.48 -16.84 -30.97
C TYR A 64 1.83 -17.97 -31.93
N MET A 65 2.16 -19.13 -31.36
CA MET A 65 2.42 -20.32 -32.18
C MET A 65 1.10 -20.80 -32.81
N ALA A 66 1.17 -21.45 -33.97
CA ALA A 66 -0.01 -21.82 -34.76
C ALA A 66 -1.09 -22.62 -33.98
N HIS A 67 -0.67 -23.44 -33.01
CA HIS A 67 -1.58 -24.26 -32.19
C HIS A 67 -1.98 -23.58 -30.87
N GLN A 68 -1.51 -22.35 -30.60
CA GLN A 68 -1.72 -21.65 -29.34
C GLN A 68 -3.10 -20.97 -29.31
N HIS A 69 -4.05 -21.51 -28.55
CA HIS A 69 -5.35 -20.88 -28.35
C HIS A 69 -5.37 -20.01 -27.09
N THR A 70 -6.37 -19.13 -27.04
CA THR A 70 -6.61 -18.22 -25.93
C THR A 70 -7.99 -18.44 -25.34
N LEU A 71 -8.12 -18.18 -24.04
CA LEU A 71 -9.42 -18.00 -23.38
C LEU A 71 -9.51 -16.54 -22.92
N PRO A 72 -10.47 -15.74 -23.40
CA PRO A 72 -10.55 -14.33 -23.06
C PRO A 72 -11.03 -14.13 -21.61
N PHE A 73 -10.54 -13.07 -20.99
CA PHE A 73 -10.98 -12.61 -19.67
C PHE A 73 -11.17 -11.09 -19.67
N GLU A 74 -12.33 -10.62 -19.23
CA GLU A 74 -12.61 -9.18 -19.10
C GLU A 74 -12.19 -8.68 -17.72
N GLY A 75 -11.19 -7.80 -17.69
CA GLY A 75 -10.80 -7.04 -16.51
C GLY A 75 -11.58 -5.72 -16.41
N ARG A 76 -11.20 -4.90 -15.43
CA ARG A 76 -11.92 -3.64 -15.15
C ARG A 76 -11.60 -2.57 -16.18
N LYS A 77 -12.53 -1.62 -16.32
CA LYS A 77 -12.38 -0.41 -17.17
C LYS A 77 -12.01 -0.75 -18.62
N GLY A 78 -12.64 -1.78 -19.19
CA GLY A 78 -12.45 -2.20 -20.59
C GLY A 78 -11.13 -2.91 -20.89
N ARG A 79 -10.33 -3.25 -19.87
CA ARG A 79 -9.11 -4.04 -20.05
C ARG A 79 -9.47 -5.50 -20.34
N ARG A 80 -8.94 -6.08 -21.42
CA ARG A 80 -9.10 -7.52 -21.74
C ARG A 80 -7.81 -8.32 -21.67
N TYR A 81 -7.89 -9.57 -21.25
CA TYR A 81 -6.76 -10.45 -21.07
C TYR A 81 -6.96 -11.73 -21.87
N ASN A 82 -5.86 -12.35 -22.28
CA ASN A 82 -5.83 -13.67 -22.88
C ASN A 82 -5.21 -14.65 -21.90
N ILE A 83 -5.98 -15.66 -21.46
CA ILE A 83 -5.48 -16.79 -20.69
C ILE A 83 -4.90 -17.81 -21.66
N LEU A 84 -3.65 -18.19 -21.42
CA LEU A 84 -2.85 -19.08 -22.26
C LEU A 84 -2.30 -20.24 -21.41
N VAL A 85 -2.13 -21.41 -22.02
CA VAL A 85 -1.31 -22.47 -21.41
C VAL A 85 0.16 -22.08 -21.45
N ASN A 86 0.85 -22.21 -20.30
CA ASN A 86 2.27 -21.92 -20.22
C ASN A 86 3.08 -22.95 -21.01
N ARG A 87 3.91 -22.47 -21.93
CA ARG A 87 4.76 -23.27 -22.83
C ARG A 87 5.97 -23.90 -22.14
N ALA A 88 6.33 -23.41 -20.96
CA ALA A 88 7.44 -23.90 -20.14
C ALA A 88 6.95 -24.13 -18.69
N PRO A 89 6.14 -25.18 -18.47
CA PRO A 89 5.46 -25.38 -17.20
C PRO A 89 6.42 -25.80 -16.08
N ILE A 90 6.14 -25.28 -14.88
CA ILE A 90 6.77 -25.69 -13.61
C ILE A 90 5.72 -26.27 -12.64
N PHE A 91 4.45 -26.01 -12.94
CA PHE A 91 3.26 -26.54 -12.25
C PHE A 91 2.38 -27.27 -13.26
N PRO A 92 1.55 -28.23 -12.81
CA PRO A 92 0.46 -28.73 -13.64
C PRO A 92 -0.53 -27.61 -13.94
N ASN A 93 -1.18 -27.69 -15.10
CA ASN A 93 -2.15 -26.70 -15.59
C ASN A 93 -1.67 -25.25 -15.43
N HIS A 94 -0.39 -24.99 -15.69
CA HIS A 94 0.22 -23.68 -15.52
C HIS A 94 -0.25 -22.73 -16.62
N LEU A 95 -0.74 -21.56 -16.23
CA LEU A 95 -1.28 -20.53 -17.11
C LEU A 95 -0.38 -19.29 -17.16
N VAL A 96 -0.41 -18.63 -18.30
CA VAL A 96 0.07 -17.25 -18.48
C VAL A 96 -1.13 -16.40 -18.90
N ILE A 97 -1.39 -15.29 -18.21
CA ILE A 97 -2.53 -14.42 -18.46
C ILE A 97 -2.00 -13.08 -18.95
N THR A 98 -2.11 -12.80 -20.25
CA THR A 98 -1.48 -11.64 -20.89
C THR A 98 -2.49 -10.53 -21.14
N ARG A 99 -2.05 -9.26 -21.12
CA ARG A 99 -2.84 -8.16 -21.69
C ARG A 99 -3.01 -8.39 -23.19
N ASP A 100 -4.20 -8.13 -23.74
CA ASP A 100 -4.46 -8.16 -25.19
C ASP A 100 -3.71 -7.05 -25.97
N THR A 101 -3.22 -6.05 -25.26
CA THR A 101 -2.41 -4.95 -25.80
C THR A 101 -0.97 -5.03 -25.27
N HIS A 102 0.01 -4.78 -26.13
CA HIS A 102 1.42 -4.65 -25.73
C HIS A 102 1.63 -3.40 -24.87
N VAL A 103 1.63 -3.57 -23.55
CA VAL A 103 1.84 -2.51 -22.57
C VAL A 103 2.81 -2.97 -21.49
N PRO A 104 3.65 -2.08 -20.92
CA PRO A 104 4.66 -2.47 -19.93
C PRO A 104 4.09 -3.27 -18.75
N GLN A 105 4.89 -4.20 -18.24
CA GLN A 105 4.61 -4.95 -17.01
C GLN A 105 4.56 -3.96 -15.83
N THR A 106 3.36 -3.63 -15.36
CA THR A 106 3.18 -2.86 -14.12
C THR A 106 1.92 -3.31 -13.39
N ILE A 107 1.95 -3.31 -12.06
CA ILE A 107 0.83 -3.72 -11.21
C ILE A 107 -0.20 -2.60 -11.00
N TRP A 108 0.23 -1.35 -11.18
CA TRP A 108 -0.61 -0.19 -10.93
C TRP A 108 -1.87 -0.25 -11.81
N HIS A 109 -3.03 -0.01 -11.19
CA HIS A 109 -4.36 -0.23 -11.75
C HIS A 109 -4.76 -1.67 -12.13
N ARG A 110 -3.82 -2.63 -12.14
CA ARG A 110 -4.07 -4.02 -12.56
C ARG A 110 -4.20 -5.02 -11.41
N PHE A 111 -3.81 -4.66 -10.19
CA PHE A 111 -4.04 -5.52 -9.02
C PHE A 111 -5.53 -5.85 -8.79
N PRO A 112 -6.49 -4.92 -8.97
CA PRO A 112 -7.91 -5.29 -8.94
C PRO A 112 -8.29 -6.34 -9.98
N ASP A 113 -7.69 -6.29 -11.18
CA ASP A 113 -7.93 -7.30 -12.23
C ASP A 113 -7.32 -8.66 -11.83
N MET A 114 -6.17 -8.66 -11.15
CA MET A 114 -5.55 -9.85 -10.56
C MET A 114 -6.45 -10.50 -9.49
N LEU A 115 -7.14 -9.69 -8.68
CA LEU A 115 -8.12 -10.17 -7.70
C LEU A 115 -9.36 -10.75 -8.38
N ASP A 116 -9.85 -10.11 -9.44
CA ASP A 116 -11.00 -10.63 -10.21
C ASP A 116 -10.65 -11.95 -10.91
N LEU A 117 -9.43 -12.08 -11.45
CA LEU A 117 -8.88 -13.35 -11.95
C LEU A 117 -8.84 -14.41 -10.84
N ALA A 118 -8.31 -14.07 -9.67
CA ALA A 118 -8.21 -14.99 -8.53
C ALA A 118 -9.58 -15.46 -8.01
N ALA A 119 -10.61 -14.62 -8.09
CA ALA A 119 -11.98 -15.00 -7.75
C ALA A 119 -12.63 -15.88 -8.84
N SER A 120 -12.31 -15.61 -10.11
CA SER A 120 -12.88 -16.33 -11.25
C SER A 120 -12.24 -17.70 -11.48
N LEU A 121 -10.94 -17.83 -11.20
CA LEU A 121 -10.15 -19.04 -11.31
C LEU A 121 -10.18 -19.81 -9.97
N GLU A 122 -11.36 -20.33 -9.62
CA GLU A 122 -11.51 -21.13 -8.41
C GLU A 122 -10.54 -22.33 -8.41
N GLY A 123 -9.86 -22.55 -7.28
CA GLY A 123 -8.85 -23.59 -7.15
C GLY A 123 -7.44 -23.18 -7.64
N TYR A 124 -7.28 -21.98 -8.19
CA TYR A 124 -5.98 -21.44 -8.63
C TYR A 124 -5.45 -20.33 -7.71
N ILE A 125 -4.14 -20.14 -7.78
CA ILE A 125 -3.43 -18.96 -7.29
C ILE A 125 -2.87 -18.19 -8.48
N VAL A 126 -3.16 -16.90 -8.53
CA VAL A 126 -2.63 -15.98 -9.53
C VAL A 126 -1.40 -15.31 -8.95
N PHE A 127 -0.33 -15.16 -9.72
CA PHE A 127 0.90 -14.54 -9.27
C PHE A 127 1.52 -13.60 -10.31
N TYR A 128 2.30 -12.65 -9.78
CA TYR A 128 2.86 -11.52 -10.50
C TYR A 128 4.33 -11.33 -10.11
N ASN A 129 5.15 -11.01 -11.11
CA ASN A 129 6.53 -10.56 -10.95
C ASN A 129 6.61 -9.11 -11.39
N SER A 130 7.13 -8.21 -10.55
CA SER A 130 7.47 -6.86 -11.02
C SER A 130 8.58 -6.91 -12.09
N PRO A 131 8.75 -5.86 -12.92
CA PRO A 131 9.70 -5.81 -14.05
C PRO A 131 11.12 -6.28 -13.75
N ASN A 132 11.58 -6.05 -12.52
CA ASN A 132 12.94 -6.36 -12.07
C ASN A 132 12.92 -7.36 -10.90
N SER A 133 11.96 -8.28 -10.87
CA SER A 133 11.81 -9.32 -9.84
C SER A 133 11.46 -10.69 -10.44
N GLY A 134 12.21 -11.11 -11.47
CA GLY A 134 12.11 -12.44 -12.07
C GLY A 134 11.16 -12.55 -13.27
N THR A 135 10.65 -11.45 -13.81
CA THR A 135 9.97 -11.48 -15.12
C THR A 135 10.99 -11.63 -16.25
N THR A 136 10.63 -12.40 -17.28
CA THR A 136 11.42 -12.56 -18.50
C THR A 136 10.92 -11.67 -19.65
N VAL A 137 9.75 -11.05 -19.50
CA VAL A 137 9.12 -10.19 -20.52
C VAL A 137 8.62 -8.89 -19.87
N PRO A 138 9.53 -7.97 -19.49
CA PRO A 138 9.14 -6.74 -18.79
C PRO A 138 8.35 -5.76 -19.68
N GLY A 139 8.43 -5.91 -21.01
CA GLY A 139 7.73 -5.04 -21.97
C GLY A 139 6.24 -5.31 -22.13
N HIS A 140 5.74 -6.47 -21.67
CA HIS A 140 4.34 -6.87 -21.89
C HIS A 140 3.70 -7.40 -20.60
N ALA A 141 2.66 -6.70 -20.16
CA ALA A 141 1.92 -6.99 -18.96
C ALA A 141 1.27 -8.39 -18.95
N HIS A 142 1.61 -9.18 -17.93
CA HIS A 142 1.08 -10.51 -17.71
C HIS A 142 1.08 -10.92 -16.23
N PHE A 143 0.14 -11.80 -15.91
CA PHE A 143 0.12 -12.62 -14.71
C PHE A 143 0.45 -14.08 -15.08
N GLN A 144 0.67 -14.90 -14.07
CA GLN A 144 0.70 -16.35 -14.21
C GLN A 144 -0.29 -16.95 -13.21
N ALA A 145 -0.74 -18.17 -13.43
CA ALA A 145 -1.57 -18.87 -12.47
C ALA A 145 -1.30 -20.37 -12.48
N CYS A 146 -1.43 -21.01 -11.33
CA CYS A 146 -1.39 -22.46 -11.21
C CYS A 146 -2.42 -22.93 -10.19
N PRO A 147 -2.75 -24.23 -10.15
CA PRO A 147 -3.56 -24.79 -9.08
C PRO A 147 -2.94 -24.47 -7.70
N LYS A 148 -3.80 -24.30 -6.71
CA LYS A 148 -3.41 -24.01 -5.33
C LYS A 148 -2.68 -25.18 -4.68
N GLY A 149 -1.89 -24.87 -3.66
CA GLY A 149 -1.29 -25.83 -2.74
C GLY A 149 0.10 -26.33 -3.16
N TYR A 150 0.66 -25.86 -4.28
CA TYR A 150 2.00 -26.25 -4.71
C TYR A 150 3.09 -25.45 -3.99
N MET A 151 2.87 -24.17 -3.71
CA MET A 151 3.89 -23.30 -3.14
C MET A 151 3.90 -23.39 -1.61
N PRO A 152 5.05 -23.65 -0.96
CA PRO A 152 5.12 -23.68 0.52
C PRO A 152 4.61 -22.42 1.21
N LEU A 153 4.92 -21.24 0.68
CA LEU A 153 4.50 -19.97 1.26
C LEU A 153 3.00 -19.75 1.15
N GLU A 154 2.40 -20.17 0.02
CA GLU A 154 0.95 -20.18 -0.15
C GLU A 154 0.28 -21.05 0.92
N ARG A 155 0.76 -22.29 1.12
CA ARG A 155 0.20 -23.20 2.14
C ARG A 155 0.34 -22.62 3.55
N ALA A 156 1.47 -22.00 3.85
CA ALA A 156 1.69 -21.33 5.14
C ALA A 156 0.69 -20.18 5.33
N ALA A 157 0.54 -19.31 4.33
CA ALA A 157 -0.42 -18.20 4.37
C ALA A 157 -1.87 -18.69 4.51
N ASP A 158 -2.29 -19.69 3.73
CA ASP A 158 -3.68 -20.19 3.78
C ASP A 158 -4.02 -20.80 5.14
N ARG A 159 -3.09 -21.56 5.74
CA ARG A 159 -3.21 -22.10 7.10
C ARG A 159 -3.32 -20.98 8.14
N ILE A 160 -2.38 -20.04 8.14
CA ILE A 160 -2.28 -18.95 9.12
C ILE A 160 -3.50 -18.04 9.04
N LEU A 161 -3.93 -17.66 7.84
CA LEU A 161 -5.08 -16.77 7.65
C LEU A 161 -6.41 -17.47 8.02
N ARG A 162 -6.53 -18.79 7.83
CA ARG A 162 -7.67 -19.56 8.38
C ARG A 162 -7.67 -19.58 9.90
N GLU A 163 -6.51 -19.78 10.52
CA GLU A 163 -6.38 -19.76 11.99
C GLU A 163 -6.81 -18.40 12.56
N ILE A 164 -6.36 -17.30 11.94
CA ILE A 164 -6.77 -15.94 12.30
C ILE A 164 -8.29 -15.75 12.10
N ALA A 165 -8.86 -16.26 11.00
CA ALA A 165 -10.30 -16.21 10.75
C ALA A 165 -11.11 -16.95 11.82
N ALA A 166 -10.55 -18.02 12.39
CA ALA A 166 -11.12 -18.76 13.50
C ALA A 166 -10.87 -18.12 14.89
N GLY A 167 -10.25 -16.93 14.94
CA GLY A 167 -9.94 -16.20 16.18
C GLY A 167 -8.61 -16.57 16.84
N GLY A 168 -7.76 -17.36 16.15
CA GLY A 168 -6.42 -17.70 16.63
C GLY A 168 -5.41 -16.55 16.51
N GLN A 169 -4.27 -16.73 17.17
CA GLN A 169 -3.15 -15.77 17.19
C GLN A 169 -1.84 -16.48 16.86
N PRO A 170 -1.61 -16.83 15.58
CA PRO A 170 -0.42 -17.58 15.16
C PRO A 170 0.86 -16.78 15.42
N ALA A 171 1.87 -17.44 16.00
CA ALA A 171 3.12 -16.81 16.42
C ALA A 171 4.08 -16.50 15.26
N GLU A 172 3.81 -16.99 14.06
CA GLU A 172 4.62 -16.75 12.86
C GLU A 172 4.34 -15.41 12.19
N VAL A 173 3.26 -14.72 12.59
CA VAL A 173 2.86 -13.43 12.00
C VAL A 173 2.61 -12.37 13.05
N ARG A 174 2.95 -11.14 12.70
CA ARG A 174 2.62 -9.94 13.45
C ARG A 174 1.54 -9.14 12.73
N PHE A 175 0.47 -8.77 13.44
CA PHE A 175 -0.52 -7.82 12.91
C PHE A 175 0.11 -6.43 12.73
N ILE A 176 -0.03 -5.86 11.54
CA ILE A 176 0.53 -4.55 11.18
C ILE A 176 -0.55 -3.49 11.17
N GLY A 177 -1.72 -3.80 10.62
CA GLY A 177 -2.82 -2.85 10.57
C GLY A 177 -3.99 -3.33 9.74
N GLN A 178 -5.03 -2.51 9.74
CA GLN A 178 -6.27 -2.77 9.05
C GLN A 178 -6.72 -1.53 8.29
N THR A 179 -7.34 -1.77 7.13
CA THR A 179 -7.96 -0.77 6.27
C THR A 179 -9.33 -1.30 5.88
N ARG A 180 -10.40 -0.75 6.49
CA ARG A 180 -11.77 -1.29 6.35
C ARG A 180 -11.80 -2.76 6.77
N ASP A 181 -12.22 -3.67 5.89
CA ASP A 181 -12.20 -5.12 6.09
C ASP A 181 -10.83 -5.78 5.80
N ALA A 182 -9.90 -5.07 5.14
CA ALA A 182 -8.61 -5.64 4.78
C ALA A 182 -7.61 -5.58 5.94
N GLN A 183 -6.98 -6.71 6.26
CA GLN A 183 -5.97 -6.85 7.31
C GLN A 183 -4.61 -7.15 6.70
N LEU A 184 -3.55 -6.60 7.30
CA LEU A 184 -2.15 -6.78 6.90
C LEU A 184 -1.35 -7.39 8.04
N TYR A 185 -0.60 -8.44 7.70
CA TYR A 185 0.28 -9.17 8.61
C TYR A 185 1.69 -9.24 8.04
N HIS A 186 2.69 -9.12 8.90
CA HIS A 186 4.09 -9.36 8.57
C HIS A 186 4.44 -10.79 8.97
N TYR A 187 5.00 -11.57 8.06
CA TYR A 187 5.41 -12.96 8.28
C TYR A 187 6.89 -13.01 8.63
N GLU A 188 7.21 -13.54 9.81
CA GLU A 188 8.54 -13.45 10.42
C GLU A 188 9.39 -14.73 10.21
N ARG A 189 9.01 -15.56 9.23
CA ARG A 189 9.70 -16.82 8.89
C ARG A 189 10.12 -16.83 7.42
N PHE A 190 10.91 -17.83 7.05
CA PHE A 190 11.45 -18.04 5.69
C PHE A 190 12.39 -16.93 5.21
N ASN A 191 11.88 -15.73 4.89
CA ASN A 191 12.65 -14.60 4.37
C ASN A 191 12.12 -13.25 4.89
N ARG A 192 12.94 -12.21 4.79
CA ARG A 192 12.53 -10.83 5.10
C ARG A 192 11.59 -10.27 4.02
N GLY A 193 10.72 -9.35 4.42
CA GLY A 193 9.83 -8.61 3.53
C GLY A 193 8.61 -9.39 3.07
N ILE A 194 8.10 -10.34 3.85
CA ILE A 194 6.91 -11.12 3.50
C ILE A 194 5.69 -10.58 4.24
N PHE A 195 4.63 -10.29 3.49
CA PHE A 195 3.37 -9.80 4.04
C PHE A 195 2.19 -10.64 3.57
N PHE A 196 1.29 -10.96 4.50
CA PHE A 196 0.02 -11.63 4.21
C PHE A 196 -1.11 -10.62 4.34
N LEU A 197 -2.05 -10.71 3.40
CA LEU A 197 -3.24 -9.88 3.37
C LEU A 197 -4.47 -10.77 3.27
N ARG A 198 -5.54 -10.32 3.92
CA ARG A 198 -6.86 -10.94 3.84
C ARG A 198 -7.92 -9.85 3.82
N ALA A 199 -9.00 -10.02 3.06
CA ALA A 199 -10.07 -9.05 2.95
C ALA A 199 -11.35 -9.69 2.39
N GLU A 200 -12.51 -9.16 2.79
CA GLU A 200 -13.81 -9.55 2.26
C GLU A 200 -14.05 -8.95 0.87
N THR A 201 -13.49 -7.76 0.61
CA THR A 201 -13.71 -7.05 -0.65
C THR A 201 -12.42 -6.80 -1.43
N ALA A 202 -12.50 -6.96 -2.76
CA ALA A 202 -11.38 -6.64 -3.65
C ALA A 202 -10.94 -5.17 -3.56
N LYS A 203 -11.86 -4.25 -3.24
CA LYS A 203 -11.56 -2.82 -3.08
C LYS A 203 -10.68 -2.56 -1.86
N SER A 204 -11.02 -3.14 -0.71
CA SER A 204 -10.23 -2.98 0.51
C SER A 204 -8.89 -3.71 0.39
N MET A 205 -8.87 -4.91 -0.19
CA MET A 205 -7.64 -5.64 -0.52
C MET A 205 -6.69 -4.79 -1.37
N ALA A 206 -7.19 -4.22 -2.48
CA ALA A 206 -6.38 -3.38 -3.35
C ALA A 206 -5.84 -2.13 -2.63
N LYS A 207 -6.66 -1.51 -1.78
CA LYS A 207 -6.22 -0.35 -1.01
C LYS A 207 -5.11 -0.69 -0.02
N GLN A 208 -5.24 -1.79 0.70
CA GLN A 208 -4.22 -2.25 1.65
C GLN A 208 -2.93 -2.68 0.94
N PHE A 209 -3.04 -3.31 -0.23
CA PHE A 209 -1.90 -3.68 -1.08
C PHE A 209 -1.14 -2.45 -1.59
N TYR A 210 -1.83 -1.46 -2.18
CA TYR A 210 -1.16 -0.26 -2.66
C TYR A 210 -0.54 0.55 -1.53
N ARG A 211 -1.18 0.60 -0.35
CA ARG A 211 -0.58 1.20 0.85
C ARG A 211 0.71 0.52 1.27
N LEU A 212 0.81 -0.81 1.15
CA LEU A 212 2.06 -1.53 1.42
C LEU A 212 3.14 -1.12 0.42
N LEU A 213 2.80 -1.03 -0.87
CA LEU A 213 3.76 -0.65 -1.91
C LEU A 213 4.21 0.81 -1.80
N ASP A 214 3.33 1.73 -1.42
CA ASP A 214 3.67 3.14 -1.24
C ASP A 214 4.70 3.36 -0.11
N CYS A 215 4.87 2.41 0.81
CA CYS A 215 5.87 2.49 1.86
C CYS A 215 7.30 2.15 1.38
N LEU A 216 7.42 1.61 0.17
CA LEU A 216 8.68 1.18 -0.42
C LEU A 216 9.37 2.34 -1.14
N ASN A 217 10.70 2.29 -1.14
CA ASN A 217 11.49 3.20 -1.96
C ASN A 217 11.46 2.70 -3.41
N LEU A 218 11.12 3.59 -4.34
CA LEU A 218 11.27 3.33 -5.76
C LEU A 218 12.74 3.54 -6.14
N ILE A 219 13.34 2.55 -6.77
CA ILE A 219 14.70 2.67 -7.32
C ILE A 219 14.63 3.57 -8.57
N ALA A 220 15.62 4.45 -8.72
CA ALA A 220 15.70 5.34 -9.88
C ALA A 220 15.56 4.55 -11.19
N GLU A 221 14.83 5.11 -12.15
CA GLU A 221 14.54 4.52 -13.47
C GLU A 221 13.61 3.29 -13.48
N GLU A 222 13.22 2.77 -12.31
CA GLU A 222 12.21 1.71 -12.23
C GLU A 222 10.79 2.29 -12.21
N THR A 223 9.83 1.54 -12.75
CA THR A 223 8.43 1.95 -12.85
C THR A 223 7.60 1.59 -11.62
N GLU A 224 8.06 0.64 -10.82
CA GLU A 224 7.44 0.21 -9.57
C GLU A 224 8.47 -0.45 -8.64
N PRO A 225 8.18 -0.55 -7.33
CA PRO A 225 9.04 -1.29 -6.41
C PRO A 225 9.26 -2.75 -6.82
N ARG A 226 10.34 -3.34 -6.33
CA ARG A 226 10.67 -4.75 -6.57
C ARG A 226 9.88 -5.66 -5.63
N PHE A 227 9.01 -6.52 -6.17
CA PHE A 227 8.23 -7.49 -5.39
C PHE A 227 7.70 -8.63 -6.27
N ASN A 228 7.27 -9.69 -5.61
CA ASN A 228 6.39 -10.70 -6.18
C ASN A 228 5.08 -10.67 -5.38
N ALA A 229 3.95 -10.83 -6.08
CA ALA A 229 2.62 -10.83 -5.47
C ALA A 229 1.86 -12.08 -5.87
N PHE A 230 1.00 -12.55 -4.97
CA PHE A 230 0.16 -13.71 -5.14
C PHE A 230 -1.25 -13.36 -4.66
N ALA A 231 -2.28 -13.82 -5.37
CA ALA A 231 -3.66 -13.59 -5.02
C ALA A 231 -4.47 -14.87 -5.27
N TYR A 232 -5.33 -15.22 -4.32
CA TYR A 232 -6.21 -16.38 -4.40
C TYR A 232 -7.44 -16.15 -3.52
N CYS A 233 -8.51 -16.89 -3.80
CA CYS A 233 -9.68 -16.92 -2.92
C CYS A 233 -9.70 -18.21 -2.10
N SER A 234 -10.11 -18.09 -0.84
CA SER A 234 -10.27 -19.21 0.10
C SER A 234 -11.46 -18.90 1.00
N GLU A 235 -12.46 -19.78 1.04
CA GLU A 235 -13.66 -19.64 1.89
C GLU A 235 -14.43 -18.32 1.67
N GLY A 236 -14.53 -17.87 0.41
CA GLY A 236 -15.22 -16.63 0.05
C GLY A 236 -14.42 -15.36 0.32
N GLU A 237 -13.19 -15.47 0.81
CA GLU A 237 -12.32 -14.35 1.15
C GLU A 237 -11.16 -14.19 0.18
N TYR A 238 -10.81 -12.94 -0.16
CA TYR A 238 -9.59 -12.62 -0.89
C TYR A 238 -8.39 -12.75 0.02
N ARG A 239 -7.37 -13.47 -0.45
CA ARG A 239 -6.08 -13.61 0.21
C ARG A 239 -4.96 -13.19 -0.74
N ALA A 240 -3.96 -12.53 -0.20
CA ALA A 240 -2.77 -12.19 -0.95
C ALA A 240 -1.50 -12.39 -0.12
N VAL A 241 -0.43 -12.70 -0.83
CA VAL A 241 0.93 -12.74 -0.29
C VAL A 241 1.77 -11.77 -1.10
N VAL A 242 2.62 -11.00 -0.43
CA VAL A 242 3.57 -10.11 -1.07
C VAL A 242 4.96 -10.42 -0.52
N THR A 243 5.90 -10.71 -1.42
CA THR A 243 7.31 -10.90 -1.07
C THR A 243 8.12 -9.76 -1.67
N LEU A 244 8.69 -8.92 -0.81
CA LEU A 244 9.43 -7.73 -1.19
C LEU A 244 10.87 -8.08 -1.55
N ARG A 245 11.41 -7.38 -2.53
CA ARG A 245 12.68 -7.72 -3.17
C ARG A 245 13.63 -6.52 -3.14
N SER A 246 14.93 -6.80 -3.07
CA SER A 246 16.00 -5.79 -3.17
C SER A 246 16.75 -5.90 -4.50
N ALA A 247 16.82 -7.09 -5.10
CA ALA A 247 17.52 -7.36 -6.36
C ALA A 247 16.77 -8.36 -7.26
N ASN A 248 17.02 -8.26 -8.56
CA ASN A 248 16.43 -9.18 -9.55
C ASN A 248 17.07 -10.58 -9.46
N ARG A 249 18.40 -10.64 -9.34
CA ARG A 249 19.18 -11.88 -9.34
C ARG A 249 20.20 -11.90 -8.19
N PRO A 250 20.47 -13.08 -7.61
CA PRO A 250 21.46 -13.23 -6.55
C PRO A 250 22.88 -13.10 -7.09
N ALA A 251 23.87 -12.91 -6.21
CA ALA A 251 25.27 -12.77 -6.60
C ALA A 251 25.80 -14.03 -7.30
N CYS A 252 25.35 -15.22 -6.88
CA CYS A 252 25.75 -16.50 -7.48
C CYS A 252 25.36 -16.62 -8.96
N PHE A 253 24.35 -15.87 -9.43
CA PHE A 253 23.97 -15.86 -10.84
C PHE A 253 25.07 -15.26 -11.73
N TYR A 254 25.82 -14.31 -11.20
CA TYR A 254 26.89 -13.61 -11.92
C TYR A 254 28.28 -14.22 -11.68
N ALA A 255 28.38 -15.16 -10.74
CA ALA A 255 29.62 -15.86 -10.44
C ALA A 255 30.06 -16.79 -11.59
N LYS A 256 31.31 -17.26 -11.52
CA LYS A 256 31.92 -18.19 -12.49
C LYS A 256 32.37 -19.46 -11.78
N GLY A 257 32.47 -20.56 -12.52
CA GLY A 257 32.92 -21.86 -12.01
C GLY A 257 31.98 -22.40 -10.92
N ASP A 258 32.53 -23.07 -9.91
CA ASP A 258 31.77 -23.77 -8.87
C ASP A 258 30.91 -22.87 -7.97
N ALA A 259 31.13 -21.55 -8.00
CA ALA A 259 30.31 -20.58 -7.29
C ALA A 259 29.07 -20.13 -8.11
N HIS A 260 29.01 -20.47 -9.40
CA HIS A 260 27.87 -20.16 -10.26
C HIS A 260 26.68 -21.07 -9.94
N PHE A 261 25.50 -20.45 -9.88
CA PHE A 261 24.21 -21.13 -9.90
C PHE A 261 23.29 -20.39 -10.88
N SER A 262 22.64 -21.15 -11.76
CA SER A 262 21.72 -20.65 -12.80
C SER A 262 20.38 -20.11 -12.28
N ILE A 263 20.23 -19.98 -10.96
CA ILE A 263 18.98 -19.63 -10.29
C ILE A 263 18.74 -18.12 -10.34
N SER A 264 17.61 -17.74 -10.92
CA SER A 264 17.11 -16.36 -10.98
C SER A 264 15.72 -16.31 -10.36
N PRO A 265 15.59 -16.06 -9.04
CA PRO A 265 14.33 -16.18 -8.31
C PRO A 265 13.19 -15.32 -8.88
N GLY A 266 12.14 -15.97 -9.37
CA GLY A 266 10.83 -15.39 -9.66
C GLY A 266 9.81 -15.72 -8.56
N ALA A 267 8.54 -15.44 -8.82
CA ALA A 267 7.46 -15.62 -7.85
C ALA A 267 7.42 -17.04 -7.24
N ALA A 268 7.49 -18.10 -8.06
CA ALA A 268 7.48 -19.46 -7.54
C ALA A 268 8.63 -19.72 -6.55
N ASP A 269 9.85 -19.30 -6.90
CA ASP A 269 11.04 -19.45 -6.07
C ASP A 269 10.88 -18.68 -4.75
N MET A 270 10.40 -17.43 -4.84
CA MET A 270 10.13 -16.57 -3.69
C MET A 270 8.95 -17.05 -2.83
N ALA A 271 8.14 -17.98 -3.33
CA ALA A 271 7.11 -18.67 -2.56
C ALA A 271 7.58 -20.03 -2.00
N GLY A 272 8.89 -20.32 -2.08
CA GLY A 272 9.49 -21.56 -1.59
C GLY A 272 9.39 -22.73 -2.56
N PHE A 273 9.03 -22.50 -3.84
CA PHE A 273 9.07 -23.52 -4.88
C PHE A 273 10.16 -23.19 -5.88
N VAL A 274 11.38 -23.64 -5.58
CA VAL A 274 12.60 -23.28 -6.29
C VAL A 274 12.79 -24.19 -7.50
N VAL A 275 12.81 -23.59 -8.69
CA VAL A 275 13.01 -24.31 -9.94
C VAL A 275 14.47 -24.22 -10.34
N VAL A 276 15.13 -25.37 -10.44
CA VAL A 276 16.54 -25.48 -10.77
C VAL A 276 16.67 -25.85 -12.25
N PRO A 277 17.12 -24.92 -13.13
CA PRO A 277 17.21 -25.19 -14.56
C PRO A 277 18.34 -26.17 -14.88
N GLU A 278 19.51 -26.00 -14.26
CA GLU A 278 20.67 -26.85 -14.56
C GLU A 278 20.71 -28.07 -13.64
N THR A 279 20.74 -29.27 -14.22
CA THR A 279 20.74 -30.54 -13.49
C THR A 279 21.94 -30.66 -12.54
N GLU A 280 23.07 -30.05 -12.88
CA GLU A 280 24.30 -30.06 -12.07
C GLU A 280 24.19 -29.21 -10.80
N ASP A 281 23.41 -28.11 -10.84
CA ASP A 281 23.17 -27.25 -9.68
C ASP A 281 22.26 -27.94 -8.66
N PHE A 282 21.33 -28.79 -9.14
CA PHE A 282 20.29 -29.41 -8.31
C PHE A 282 20.82 -30.17 -7.09
N PRO A 283 21.80 -31.09 -7.18
CA PRO A 283 22.36 -31.77 -6.01
C PRO A 283 23.25 -30.87 -5.15
N ARG A 284 23.86 -29.83 -5.73
CA ARG A 284 24.79 -28.90 -5.05
C ARG A 284 24.08 -27.95 -4.09
N LEU A 285 22.79 -27.69 -4.28
CA LEU A 285 22.04 -26.79 -3.39
C LEU A 285 21.95 -27.34 -1.96
N THR A 286 22.38 -26.53 -1.01
CA THR A 286 22.25 -26.82 0.43
C THR A 286 21.37 -25.75 1.08
N PRO A 287 20.85 -25.98 2.30
CA PRO A 287 20.12 -24.95 3.02
C PRO A 287 20.89 -23.63 3.13
N LEU A 288 22.21 -23.70 3.37
CA LEU A 288 23.08 -22.53 3.48
C LEU A 288 23.19 -21.75 2.16
N ILE A 289 23.39 -22.44 1.04
CA ILE A 289 23.46 -21.80 -0.29
C ILE A 289 22.10 -21.15 -0.61
N LEU A 290 21.02 -21.86 -0.33
CA LEU A 290 19.69 -21.37 -0.62
C LEU A 290 19.31 -20.17 0.25
N GLU A 291 19.73 -20.16 1.50
CA GLU A 291 19.63 -19.00 2.39
C GLU A 291 20.31 -17.79 1.76
N GLN A 292 21.57 -17.93 1.34
CA GLN A 292 22.32 -16.85 0.70
C GLN A 292 21.64 -16.34 -0.57
N ILE A 293 21.14 -17.24 -1.42
CA ILE A 293 20.40 -16.88 -2.65
C ILE A 293 19.21 -15.97 -2.33
N PHE A 294 18.43 -16.29 -1.30
CA PHE A 294 17.30 -15.47 -0.91
C PHE A 294 17.73 -14.18 -0.22
N GLU A 295 18.76 -14.20 0.62
CA GLU A 295 19.29 -13.00 1.27
C GLU A 295 19.80 -11.96 0.27
N ASP A 296 20.42 -12.41 -0.83
CA ASP A 296 20.91 -11.53 -1.90
C ASP A 296 19.78 -10.76 -2.62
N VAL A 297 18.54 -11.27 -2.57
CA VAL A 297 17.41 -10.71 -3.34
C VAL A 297 16.25 -10.19 -2.49
N THR A 298 16.32 -10.33 -1.17
CA THR A 298 15.29 -9.88 -0.22
C THR A 298 15.72 -8.60 0.50
N LEU A 299 14.79 -7.96 1.20
CA LEU A 299 15.09 -6.72 1.94
C LEU A 299 16.22 -6.93 2.96
N SER A 300 17.02 -5.89 3.16
CA SER A 300 17.92 -5.83 4.30
C SER A 300 17.12 -5.69 5.60
N GLU A 301 17.73 -6.02 6.74
CA GLU A 301 17.10 -5.83 8.06
C GLU A 301 16.75 -4.36 8.32
N ALA A 302 17.61 -3.43 7.87
CA ALA A 302 17.38 -2.00 8.02
C ALA A 302 16.19 -1.51 7.18
N ASP A 303 16.06 -2.01 5.95
CA ASP A 303 14.95 -1.63 5.07
C ASP A 303 13.62 -2.20 5.56
N GLU A 304 13.60 -3.44 6.03
CA GLU A 304 12.41 -4.04 6.62
C GLU A 304 11.98 -3.29 7.90
N LYS A 305 12.91 -2.98 8.79
CA LYS A 305 12.62 -2.15 9.98
C LYS A 305 12.04 -0.80 9.62
N ARG A 306 12.60 -0.13 8.60
CA ARG A 306 12.11 1.16 8.10
C ARG A 306 10.70 1.04 7.51
N LEU A 307 10.45 0.01 6.72
CA LEU A 307 9.14 -0.30 6.15
C LEU A 307 8.09 -0.54 7.24
N LEU A 308 8.39 -1.39 8.22
CA LEU A 308 7.49 -1.68 9.33
C LEU A 308 7.18 -0.42 10.13
N TRP A 309 8.19 0.41 10.42
CA TRP A 309 7.98 1.70 11.05
C TRP A 309 7.07 2.62 10.23
N ARG A 310 7.27 2.73 8.90
CA ARG A 310 6.38 3.50 8.00
C ARG A 310 4.94 3.01 8.01
N LEU A 311 4.73 1.69 8.12
CA LEU A 311 3.39 1.09 8.12
C LEU A 311 2.60 1.40 9.40
N VAL A 312 3.28 1.55 10.53
CA VAL A 312 2.66 1.70 11.86
C VAL A 312 2.86 3.07 12.52
N ARG A 313 3.63 3.98 11.89
CA ARG A 313 3.87 5.32 12.43
C ARG A 313 2.57 6.09 12.61
N THR A 314 2.53 6.93 13.65
CA THR A 314 1.42 7.82 13.95
C THR A 314 1.90 9.27 13.97
N GLN A 315 0.94 10.19 13.89
CA GLN A 315 1.17 11.62 13.93
C GLN A 315 0.07 12.28 14.78
N PRO A 316 0.38 13.37 15.52
CA PRO A 316 -0.64 14.11 16.25
C PRO A 316 -1.59 14.82 15.27
N ARG A 317 -2.83 15.07 15.69
CA ARG A 317 -3.81 15.83 14.90
C ARG A 317 -3.69 17.32 15.23
N VAL A 318 -3.67 18.15 14.19
CA VAL A 318 -3.72 19.62 14.26
C VAL A 318 -5.09 20.11 13.78
N GLU A 319 -5.66 21.08 14.48
CA GLU A 319 -6.83 21.84 14.04
C GLU A 319 -6.41 23.14 13.34
N VAL A 320 -6.74 23.27 12.07
CA VAL A 320 -6.34 24.40 11.22
C VAL A 320 -7.55 25.19 10.78
N GLY A 321 -7.65 26.47 11.10
CA GLY A 321 -8.68 27.36 10.53
C GLY A 321 -8.41 27.57 9.03
N ILE A 322 -9.35 27.18 8.16
CA ILE A 322 -9.16 27.17 6.70
C ILE A 322 -10.08 28.15 5.94
N GLY A 323 -10.95 28.87 6.64
CA GLY A 323 -11.76 29.95 6.09
C GLY A 323 -12.90 30.37 7.02
N SER A 324 -13.39 31.59 6.85
CA SER A 324 -14.54 32.13 7.57
C SER A 324 -15.53 32.81 6.63
N GLY A 325 -16.78 32.95 7.06
CA GLY A 325 -17.75 33.80 6.39
C GLY A 325 -19.19 33.58 6.84
N GLN A 326 -20.10 34.41 6.32
CA GLN A 326 -21.54 34.29 6.56
C GLN A 326 -22.14 32.99 5.98
N SER A 327 -21.55 32.50 4.88
CA SER A 327 -21.89 31.21 4.30
C SER A 327 -20.68 30.59 3.62
N LEU A 328 -20.50 29.29 3.82
CA LEU A 328 -19.37 28.52 3.28
C LEU A 328 -19.89 27.34 2.46
N ARG A 329 -19.30 27.12 1.28
CA ARG A 329 -19.63 26.00 0.40
C ARG A 329 -18.55 24.92 0.48
N PHE A 330 -18.96 23.67 0.54
CA PHE A 330 -18.07 22.52 0.69
C PHE A 330 -18.63 21.29 -0.04
N GLU A 331 -17.82 20.25 -0.22
CA GLU A 331 -18.24 18.94 -0.76
C GLU A 331 -17.50 17.83 0.01
N ILE A 332 -18.22 16.81 0.46
CA ILE A 332 -17.62 15.61 1.06
C ILE A 332 -17.43 14.55 -0.03
N ILE A 333 -16.19 14.15 -0.29
CA ILE A 333 -15.87 13.30 -1.44
C ILE A 333 -16.45 11.89 -1.28
N SER A 334 -16.55 11.39 -0.05
CA SER A 334 -16.98 10.03 0.23
C SER A 334 -18.49 9.79 0.16
N ASP A 335 -19.32 10.83 0.34
CA ASP A 335 -20.78 10.67 0.38
C ASP A 335 -21.43 10.81 -1.02
N GLY A 336 -20.75 11.45 -1.97
CA GLY A 336 -21.26 11.67 -3.32
C GLY A 336 -22.44 12.62 -3.40
N ALA A 337 -22.74 13.37 -2.33
CA ALA A 337 -23.85 14.32 -2.28
C ALA A 337 -23.58 15.61 -3.07
N GLY A 338 -22.34 15.80 -3.52
CA GLY A 338 -21.92 16.99 -4.27
C GLY A 338 -21.83 18.24 -3.39
N PRO A 339 -21.79 19.44 -4.01
CA PRO A 339 -21.59 20.69 -3.29
C PRO A 339 -22.76 21.04 -2.36
N GLN A 340 -22.44 21.30 -1.10
CA GLN A 340 -23.32 21.70 -0.01
C GLN A 340 -22.91 23.07 0.55
N ALA A 341 -23.73 23.63 1.46
CA ALA A 341 -23.45 24.90 2.11
C ALA A 341 -23.89 24.92 3.58
N VAL A 342 -23.14 25.66 4.39
CA VAL A 342 -23.52 26.06 5.75
C VAL A 342 -23.63 27.59 5.82
N SER A 343 -24.40 28.10 6.77
CA SER A 343 -24.52 29.55 7.00
C SER A 343 -24.63 29.90 8.46
N TYR A 344 -24.22 31.12 8.82
CA TYR A 344 -24.38 31.66 10.16
C TYR A 344 -25.83 32.08 10.39
N ARG A 345 -26.41 31.67 11.52
CA ARG A 345 -27.74 32.10 11.93
C ARG A 345 -27.85 32.11 13.45
N GLU A 346 -28.10 33.28 14.02
CA GLU A 346 -28.42 33.45 15.46
C GLU A 346 -27.38 32.80 16.41
N GLY A 347 -26.08 32.99 16.13
CA GLY A 347 -25.01 32.41 16.94
C GLY A 347 -24.75 30.92 16.67
N LYS A 348 -25.45 30.31 15.71
CA LYS A 348 -25.37 28.88 15.36
C LYS A 348 -25.10 28.67 13.87
N ILE A 349 -24.82 27.42 13.51
CA ILE A 349 -24.59 26.96 12.15
C ILE A 349 -25.92 26.44 11.59
N ASP A 350 -26.49 27.09 10.58
CA ASP A 350 -27.61 26.56 9.80
C ASP A 350 -27.09 25.64 8.70
N TYR A 351 -27.51 24.38 8.77
CA TYR A 351 -27.25 23.36 7.76
C TYR A 351 -28.54 22.62 7.44
N ASN A 352 -29.02 22.77 6.20
CA ASN A 352 -30.29 22.23 5.71
C ASN A 352 -31.52 22.60 6.58
N GLY A 353 -31.52 23.79 7.18
CA GLY A 353 -32.61 24.31 8.01
C GLY A 353 -32.56 23.86 9.48
N VAL A 354 -31.51 23.17 9.89
CA VAL A 354 -31.27 22.74 11.27
C VAL A 354 -30.10 23.52 11.84
N LEU A 355 -30.24 24.01 13.08
CA LEU A 355 -29.21 24.78 13.77
C LEU A 355 -28.32 23.89 14.64
N TYR A 356 -27.00 24.02 14.47
CA TYR A 356 -25.97 23.27 15.19
C TYR A 356 -25.02 24.22 15.93
N ASP A 357 -24.51 23.79 17.09
CA ASP A 357 -23.43 24.49 17.80
C ASP A 357 -22.06 24.15 17.19
N GLU A 358 -21.89 22.90 16.76
CA GLU A 358 -20.73 22.39 16.03
C GLU A 358 -21.21 21.36 15.00
N LEU A 359 -20.60 21.35 13.82
CA LEU A 359 -20.91 20.38 12.75
C LEU A 359 -19.62 19.71 12.27
N VAL A 360 -19.54 18.38 12.42
CA VAL A 360 -18.33 17.59 12.11
C VAL A 360 -18.61 16.57 11.02
N PHE A 361 -17.80 16.59 9.97
CA PHE A 361 -17.77 15.61 8.89
C PHE A 361 -16.50 14.77 9.01
N GLU A 362 -16.60 13.66 9.74
CA GLU A 362 -15.47 12.77 9.99
C GLU A 362 -14.91 12.20 8.69
N ALA A 363 -13.59 12.38 8.51
CA ALA A 363 -12.91 11.67 7.44
C ALA A 363 -12.76 10.21 7.81
N VAL A 364 -13.28 9.35 6.93
CA VAL A 364 -12.79 7.99 6.80
C VAL A 364 -11.40 8.09 6.17
N THR A 365 -10.38 8.43 6.97
CA THR A 365 -9.00 8.56 6.49
C THR A 365 -8.43 7.16 6.29
N ILE A 366 -7.91 6.87 5.10
CA ILE A 366 -7.50 5.50 4.72
C ILE A 366 -6.02 5.45 4.27
N SER A 367 -5.15 6.25 4.88
CA SER A 367 -3.72 6.21 4.56
C SER A 367 -2.89 6.59 5.78
N THR A 368 -1.76 5.90 5.99
CA THR A 368 -0.78 6.20 7.04
C THR A 368 0.54 6.75 6.50
N LEU A 369 0.66 6.91 5.18
CA LEU A 369 1.83 7.58 4.60
C LEU A 369 1.54 9.06 4.46
N PHE A 370 0.56 9.40 3.63
CA PHE A 370 -0.05 10.72 3.53
C PHE A 370 -1.54 10.60 3.21
N ALA A 371 -2.37 11.43 3.81
CA ALA A 371 -3.81 11.38 3.66
C ALA A 371 -4.27 11.78 2.24
N GLU A 372 -5.28 11.07 1.72
CA GLU A 372 -5.96 11.42 0.46
C GLU A 372 -7.01 12.53 0.70
N PRO A 373 -7.43 13.26 -0.34
CA PRO A 373 -8.51 14.22 -0.22
C PRO A 373 -9.80 13.57 0.32
N SER A 374 -10.37 14.15 1.37
CA SER A 374 -11.64 13.76 1.97
C SER A 374 -12.76 14.76 1.69
N PHE A 375 -12.42 16.05 1.52
CA PHE A 375 -13.40 17.09 1.22
C PHE A 375 -12.81 18.21 0.35
N ILE A 376 -13.70 19.02 -0.21
CA ILE A 376 -13.40 20.22 -0.98
C ILE A 376 -14.03 21.41 -0.26
N LEU A 377 -13.28 22.51 -0.10
CA LEU A 377 -13.82 23.80 0.33
C LEU A 377 -13.75 24.78 -0.84
N TYR A 378 -14.86 25.45 -1.14
CA TYR A 378 -14.91 26.44 -2.21
C TYR A 378 -14.60 27.82 -1.63
N THR A 379 -13.36 28.28 -1.82
CA THR A 379 -12.93 29.61 -1.37
C THR A 379 -13.04 30.62 -2.51
N HIS A 380 -12.82 31.90 -2.20
CA HIS A 380 -12.78 32.96 -3.22
C HIS A 380 -11.65 32.78 -4.25
N GLU A 381 -10.57 32.07 -3.89
CA GLU A 381 -9.48 31.73 -4.82
C GLU A 381 -9.75 30.46 -5.65
N GLY A 382 -10.86 29.76 -5.39
CA GLY A 382 -11.26 28.53 -6.07
C GLY A 382 -11.41 27.31 -5.15
N PRO A 383 -11.79 26.14 -5.70
CA PRO A 383 -11.95 24.91 -4.92
C PRO A 383 -10.58 24.39 -4.44
N ARG A 384 -10.45 24.17 -3.13
CA ARG A 384 -9.27 23.55 -2.51
C ARG A 384 -9.63 22.20 -1.91
N ARG A 385 -8.75 21.21 -2.12
CA ARG A 385 -8.91 19.83 -1.63
C ARG A 385 -8.16 19.67 -0.32
N TYR A 386 -8.80 19.05 0.66
CA TYR A 386 -8.22 18.83 1.98
C TYR A 386 -8.30 17.36 2.35
N ALA A 387 -7.24 16.89 3.02
CA ALA A 387 -7.26 15.65 3.78
C ALA A 387 -7.73 15.93 5.21
N GLY A 388 -8.24 14.90 5.89
CA GLY A 388 -8.66 15.00 7.28
C GLY A 388 -10.14 15.36 7.46
N THR A 389 -10.54 15.64 8.68
CA THR A 389 -11.94 15.86 9.07
C THR A 389 -12.29 17.33 8.93
N LEU A 390 -13.44 17.64 8.32
CA LEU A 390 -13.96 19.01 8.25
C LEU A 390 -14.86 19.27 9.45
N LYS A 391 -14.60 20.35 10.18
CA LYS A 391 -15.42 20.83 11.29
C LYS A 391 -15.84 22.26 11.03
N PHE A 392 -17.10 22.59 11.30
CA PHE A 392 -17.59 23.96 11.33
C PHE A 392 -17.90 24.36 12.76
N ILE A 393 -17.49 25.57 13.13
CA ILE A 393 -17.78 26.23 14.41
C ILE A 393 -18.26 27.66 14.15
N VAL A 394 -18.79 28.32 15.17
CA VAL A 394 -19.09 29.76 15.12
C VAL A 394 -18.04 30.52 15.92
N GLU A 395 -17.48 31.56 15.32
CA GLU A 395 -16.58 32.50 16.00
C GLU A 395 -16.99 33.93 15.63
N GLY A 396 -17.34 34.73 16.64
CA GLY A 396 -17.98 36.02 16.41
C GLY A 396 -19.35 35.88 15.73
N ASN A 397 -19.52 36.52 14.57
CA ASN A 397 -20.76 36.49 13.77
C ASN A 397 -20.58 35.72 12.45
N GLU A 398 -19.60 34.82 12.36
CA GLU A 398 -19.31 34.05 11.15
C GLU A 398 -19.20 32.55 11.44
N VAL A 399 -19.41 31.73 10.41
CA VAL A 399 -19.03 30.31 10.46
C VAL A 399 -17.56 30.19 10.10
N GLN A 400 -16.81 29.45 10.91
CA GLN A 400 -15.41 29.09 10.67
C GLN A 400 -15.34 27.65 10.18
N ALA A 401 -14.62 27.40 9.08
CA ALA A 401 -14.21 26.06 8.67
C ALA A 401 -12.87 25.72 9.31
N VAL A 402 -12.81 24.55 9.96
CA VAL A 402 -11.63 24.02 10.65
C VAL A 402 -11.30 22.65 10.08
N ASN A 403 -10.07 22.47 9.59
CA ASN A 403 -9.56 21.18 9.16
C ASN A 403 -8.84 20.47 10.31
N LEU A 404 -9.24 19.25 10.63
CA LEU A 404 -8.55 18.38 11.57
C LEU A 404 -7.72 17.36 10.77
N VAL A 405 -6.42 17.63 10.67
CA VAL A 405 -5.49 16.89 9.81
C VAL A 405 -4.30 16.39 10.61
N GLY A 406 -3.58 15.38 10.10
CA GLY A 406 -2.32 14.95 10.68
C GLY A 406 -1.26 16.06 10.59
N ALA A 407 -0.43 16.21 11.62
CA ALA A 407 0.60 17.24 11.64
C ALA A 407 1.62 17.09 10.50
N GLU A 408 2.01 15.86 10.14
CA GLU A 408 2.94 15.60 9.04
C GLU A 408 2.26 15.79 7.66
N ASP A 409 0.95 15.55 7.56
CA ASP A 409 0.16 15.88 6.37
C ASP A 409 0.02 17.40 6.18
N TYR A 410 -0.16 18.15 7.27
CA TYR A 410 -0.10 19.62 7.27
C TYR A 410 1.27 20.11 6.81
N LEU A 411 2.35 19.55 7.39
CA LEU A 411 3.71 19.92 7.04
C LEU A 411 4.03 19.58 5.58
N LEU A 412 3.53 18.46 5.05
CA LEU A 412 3.71 18.14 3.64
C LEU A 412 3.13 19.25 2.74
N SER A 413 1.94 19.75 3.04
CA SER A 413 1.32 20.86 2.31
C SER A 413 2.19 22.12 2.35
N VAL A 414 2.64 22.52 3.55
CA VAL A 414 3.39 23.75 3.76
C VAL A 414 4.82 23.66 3.19
N VAL A 415 5.53 22.55 3.45
CA VAL A 415 6.91 22.31 2.98
C VAL A 415 6.99 22.22 1.46
N SER A 416 5.92 21.72 0.81
CA SER A 416 5.85 21.66 -0.66
C SER A 416 5.90 23.04 -1.33
N LEU A 417 5.67 24.14 -0.59
CA LEU A 417 5.77 25.51 -1.10
C LEU A 417 7.19 26.08 -1.04
N TYR A 418 8.14 25.41 -0.37
CA TYR A 418 9.52 25.85 -0.25
C TYR A 418 10.42 25.25 -1.34
N PRO A 419 11.51 25.94 -1.73
CA PRO A 419 12.51 25.39 -2.63
C PRO A 419 13.02 24.03 -2.15
N LYS A 420 13.24 23.09 -3.08
CA LYS A 420 13.71 21.72 -2.78
C LYS A 420 14.93 21.69 -1.85
N ALA A 421 15.89 22.58 -2.10
CA ALA A 421 17.07 22.73 -1.26
C ALA A 421 16.67 23.18 0.16
N GLY A 422 16.94 22.34 1.15
CA GLY A 422 16.68 22.65 2.55
C GLY A 422 15.28 22.31 3.06
N GLN A 423 14.44 21.64 2.27
CA GLN A 423 13.10 21.20 2.71
C GLN A 423 13.13 20.40 4.02
N LYS A 424 14.15 19.57 4.23
CA LYS A 424 14.33 18.81 5.49
C LYS A 424 14.52 19.72 6.71
N ALA A 425 15.42 20.71 6.61
CA ALA A 425 15.63 21.68 7.68
C ALA A 425 14.37 22.53 7.91
N GLN A 426 13.66 22.87 6.83
CA GLN A 426 12.40 23.59 6.93
C GLN A 426 11.30 22.75 7.62
N ALA A 427 11.21 21.45 7.31
CA ALA A 427 10.29 20.53 7.95
C ALA A 427 10.52 20.47 9.47
N VAL A 428 11.76 20.32 9.92
CA VAL A 428 12.11 20.31 11.36
C VAL A 428 11.71 21.64 12.04
N ARG A 429 12.05 22.78 11.44
CA ARG A 429 11.69 24.11 11.98
C ARG A 429 10.18 24.31 12.09
N LEU A 430 9.44 23.99 11.02
CA LEU A 430 7.99 24.13 10.99
C LEU A 430 7.31 23.17 11.95
N ARG A 431 7.81 21.93 12.09
CA ARG A 431 7.29 20.96 13.06
C ARG A 431 7.46 21.43 14.49
N ARG A 432 8.62 21.99 14.84
CA ARG A 432 8.87 22.60 16.15
C ARG A 432 7.87 23.72 16.43
N TRP A 433 7.73 24.65 15.50
CA TRP A 433 6.76 25.75 15.62
C TRP A 433 5.33 25.24 15.80
N LEU A 434 4.93 24.24 15.00
CA LEU A 434 3.58 23.66 15.06
C LEU A 434 3.33 22.96 16.40
N TRP A 435 4.31 22.21 16.87
CA TRP A 435 4.26 21.53 18.16
C TRP A 435 4.11 22.51 19.33
N GLU A 436 4.83 23.64 19.30
CA GLU A 436 4.70 24.69 20.31
C GLU A 436 3.29 25.30 20.34
N ARG A 437 2.69 25.57 19.16
CA ARG A 437 1.31 26.07 19.05
C ARG A 437 0.29 25.10 19.63
N MET A 438 0.37 23.83 19.22
CA MET A 438 -0.50 22.77 19.73
C MET A 438 -0.34 22.56 21.25
N SER A 439 0.88 22.69 21.77
CA SER A 439 1.18 22.50 23.19
C SER A 439 0.65 23.66 24.05
N ARG A 440 0.78 24.91 23.61
CA ARG A 440 0.25 26.09 24.31
C ARG A 440 -1.27 26.00 24.50
N ARG A 441 -2.01 25.64 23.45
CA ARG A 441 -3.47 25.49 23.51
C ARG A 441 -3.91 24.35 24.45
N LYS A 442 -3.15 23.24 24.52
CA LYS A 442 -3.42 22.16 25.49
C LYS A 442 -3.28 22.64 26.95
N VAL A 443 -2.35 23.56 27.23
CA VAL A 443 -2.18 24.15 28.56
C VAL A 443 -3.34 25.10 28.87
N GLU A 444 -3.74 25.95 27.92
CA GLU A 444 -4.85 26.90 28.07
C GLU A 444 -6.22 26.19 28.24
N LYS A 445 -6.39 24.99 27.69
CA LYS A 445 -7.58 24.15 27.89
C LYS A 445 -7.60 23.34 29.19
N ARG A 446 -6.49 23.25 29.96
CA ARG A 446 -6.52 22.54 31.25
C ARG A 446 -7.25 23.39 32.28
N PRO A 447 -8.28 22.87 32.98
CA PRO A 447 -8.83 23.59 34.12
C PRO A 447 -7.73 23.74 35.16
N VAL A 448 -7.49 24.97 35.61
CA VAL A 448 -6.67 25.22 36.80
C VAL A 448 -7.45 24.61 37.97
N LEU A 449 -7.02 23.44 38.44
CA LEU A 449 -7.46 22.90 39.72
C LEU A 449 -6.96 23.87 40.80
N GLY A 450 -7.84 24.75 41.24
CA GLY A 450 -7.66 25.51 42.48
C GLY A 450 -7.58 24.55 43.68
N PRO A 451 -6.93 24.96 44.79
CA PRO A 451 -6.79 24.11 45.96
C PRO A 451 -8.17 23.73 46.52
N GLU A 452 -8.29 22.47 46.94
CA GLU A 452 -9.51 21.88 47.51
C GLU A 452 -10.14 22.77 48.57
N LEU A 453 -11.40 23.19 48.33
CA LEU A 453 -12.28 23.71 49.37
C LEU A 453 -13.62 22.96 49.31
N THR A 454 -13.97 22.43 50.47
CA THR A 454 -15.09 21.57 50.75
C THR A 454 -16.44 22.30 50.67
N SER A 455 -17.42 21.59 50.09
CA SER A 455 -18.88 21.68 50.28
C SER A 455 -19.68 22.88 49.75
N THR A 456 -20.77 22.50 49.05
CA THR A 456 -22.00 23.19 48.59
C THR A 456 -22.04 23.90 47.22
N PRO A 457 -23.16 23.75 46.47
CA PRO A 457 -23.23 24.03 45.03
C PRO A 457 -23.61 25.48 44.75
N GLY A 458 -22.73 26.21 44.07
CA GLY A 458 -22.93 27.59 43.66
C GLY A 458 -22.46 27.80 42.22
N VAL A 459 -23.33 28.45 41.45
CA VAL A 459 -23.14 28.97 40.08
C VAL A 459 -21.71 29.51 39.86
N VAL A 460 -20.98 28.94 38.92
CA VAL A 460 -19.70 29.51 38.46
C VAL A 460 -19.99 30.36 37.22
N THR A 461 -20.11 31.66 37.43
CA THR A 461 -19.95 32.68 36.38
C THR A 461 -18.49 32.71 35.94
N TRP A 462 -18.27 32.61 34.63
CA TRP A 462 -16.97 32.81 33.99
C TRP A 462 -16.47 34.23 34.28
N LEU A 463 -15.40 34.35 35.06
CA LEU A 463 -14.71 35.61 35.28
C LEU A 463 -13.32 35.51 34.63
N GLU A 464 -13.18 36.17 33.48
CA GLU A 464 -11.92 36.30 32.74
C GLU A 464 -10.81 36.81 33.66
N HIS A 465 -9.82 35.96 33.95
CA HIS A 465 -8.58 36.40 34.60
C HIS A 465 -7.58 36.84 33.52
N ARG A 466 -7.39 38.15 33.38
CA ARG A 466 -6.21 38.71 32.72
C ARG A 466 -4.99 38.49 33.63
N PRO A 467 -3.91 37.82 33.17
CA PRO A 467 -2.67 37.79 33.92
C PRO A 467 -2.02 39.18 33.93
N SER A 468 -1.54 39.59 35.11
CA SER A 468 -0.77 40.81 35.31
C SER A 468 0.55 40.78 34.52
N ALA A 469 0.83 41.89 33.86
CA ALA A 469 2.00 42.14 33.03
C ALA A 469 3.32 42.12 33.83
N SER A 470 4.26 41.27 33.42
CA SER A 470 5.72 41.55 33.48
C SER A 470 6.54 40.45 32.79
N ALA A 471 6.62 40.50 31.46
CA ALA A 471 7.75 39.98 30.68
C ALA A 471 7.64 40.62 29.29
N GLN A 472 8.72 41.22 28.80
CA GLN A 472 8.77 41.90 27.50
C GLN A 472 8.30 40.94 26.39
N MET A 473 7.18 41.30 25.76
CA MET A 473 6.49 40.57 24.72
C MET A 473 7.16 40.83 23.36
N PRO A 474 7.49 39.81 22.56
CA PRO A 474 7.54 39.99 21.10
C PRO A 474 6.10 40.21 20.60
N GLU A 475 5.94 41.10 19.62
CA GLU A 475 4.65 41.54 19.03
C GLU A 475 3.56 40.45 19.00
N GLU A 476 2.38 40.84 19.49
CA GLU A 476 1.18 40.03 19.68
C GLU A 476 0.78 39.28 18.39
N LEU A 477 1.14 38.00 18.31
CA LEU A 477 0.55 37.09 17.35
C LEU A 477 -0.86 36.72 17.82
N PRO A 478 -1.88 36.77 16.94
CA PRO A 478 -3.26 36.45 17.32
C PRO A 478 -3.33 35.06 17.96
N VAL A 479 -3.91 35.01 19.15
CA VAL A 479 -4.19 33.77 19.86
C VAL A 479 -5.54 33.27 19.36
N HIS A 480 -5.53 32.17 18.60
CA HIS A 480 -6.76 31.51 18.16
C HIS A 480 -7.37 30.75 19.34
N LEU A 481 -8.65 31.02 19.66
CA LEU A 481 -9.34 30.38 20.79
C LEU A 481 -9.78 28.94 20.44
N HIS A 482 -10.20 28.72 19.19
CA HIS A 482 -10.96 27.53 18.81
C HIS A 482 -10.25 26.55 17.86
N TYR A 483 -9.02 26.85 17.41
CA TYR A 483 -8.17 25.96 16.60
C TYR A 483 -6.69 26.23 16.90
N ASP A 484 -5.77 25.37 16.44
CA ASP A 484 -4.35 25.43 16.81
C ASP A 484 -3.57 26.48 15.99
N VAL A 485 -3.89 26.59 14.70
CA VAL A 485 -3.24 27.50 13.73
C VAL A 485 -4.22 27.94 12.65
N CYS A 486 -4.04 29.11 12.05
CA CYS A 486 -4.75 29.54 10.84
C CYS A 486 -3.98 29.13 9.58
N ALA A 487 -4.69 28.94 8.47
CA ALA A 487 -4.09 28.63 7.18
C ALA A 487 -3.14 29.71 6.64
N GLU A 488 -3.23 30.94 7.18
CA GLU A 488 -2.39 32.10 6.84
C GLU A 488 -1.51 32.56 8.02
N ASP A 489 -1.38 31.75 9.08
CA ASP A 489 -0.53 32.12 10.21
C ASP A 489 0.95 32.21 9.81
N HIS A 490 1.62 33.30 10.21
CA HIS A 490 3.04 33.56 9.89
C HIS A 490 3.30 33.59 8.37
N CYS A 491 4.55 33.43 7.93
CA CYS A 491 4.89 33.20 6.52
C CYS A 491 4.49 31.80 6.01
N GLN A 492 3.44 31.18 6.56
CA GLN A 492 2.97 29.84 6.18
C GLN A 492 1.65 29.96 5.42
N ARG A 493 1.50 29.14 4.38
CA ARG A 493 0.28 29.09 3.57
C ARG A 493 -0.19 27.66 3.47
N TYR A 494 -1.11 27.25 4.34
CA TYR A 494 -1.73 25.93 4.25
C TYR A 494 -2.84 25.95 3.20
N ILE A 495 -2.59 25.31 2.06
CA ILE A 495 -3.51 25.29 0.92
C ILE A 495 -4.21 23.94 0.73
N GLY A 496 -4.08 23.03 1.70
CA GLY A 496 -4.60 21.67 1.61
C GLY A 496 -3.68 20.76 0.80
N LEU A 497 -4.24 19.73 0.17
CA LEU A 497 -3.51 18.84 -0.72
C LEU A 497 -3.35 19.51 -2.09
N THR A 498 -2.10 19.75 -2.48
CA THR A 498 -1.79 20.18 -3.84
C THR A 498 -1.74 18.96 -4.76
N ASP A 499 -2.17 19.12 -6.02
CA ASP A 499 -2.04 18.07 -7.05
C ASP A 499 -0.56 17.70 -7.31
N LYS A 500 0.38 18.47 -6.75
CA LYS A 500 1.84 18.29 -6.79
C LYS A 500 2.43 18.34 -5.38
N ALA A 501 2.05 17.42 -4.50
CA ALA A 501 2.91 17.13 -3.36
C ALA A 501 4.26 16.64 -3.92
N ASP A 502 5.29 17.50 -3.81
CA ASP A 502 6.60 17.25 -4.40
C ASP A 502 7.20 15.98 -3.78
N ALA A 503 7.70 15.06 -4.60
CA ALA A 503 8.37 13.85 -4.12
C ALA A 503 9.52 14.22 -3.14
N SER A 504 10.19 15.34 -3.41
CA SER A 504 11.22 15.92 -2.52
C SER A 504 10.67 16.31 -1.15
N ALA A 505 9.47 16.90 -1.08
CA ALA A 505 8.86 17.30 0.18
C ALA A 505 8.42 16.08 0.99
N ARG A 506 7.87 15.05 0.32
CA ARG A 506 7.53 13.77 0.96
C ARG A 506 8.75 13.10 1.56
N GLU A 507 9.85 13.03 0.81
CA GLU A 507 11.12 12.48 1.27
C GLU A 507 11.67 13.28 2.47
N ALA A 508 11.66 14.61 2.40
CA ALA A 508 12.10 15.47 3.50
C ALA A 508 11.27 15.27 4.79
N ILE A 509 9.95 15.12 4.68
CA ILE A 509 9.06 14.83 5.81
C ILE A 509 9.34 13.43 6.36
N ASP A 510 9.47 12.44 5.50
CA ASP A 510 9.78 11.06 5.88
C ASP A 510 11.11 10.94 6.63
N GLU A 511 12.16 11.59 6.12
CA GLU A 511 13.49 11.59 6.74
C GLU A 511 13.56 12.36 8.06
N SER A 512 12.64 13.30 8.28
CA SER A 512 12.59 14.15 9.48
C SER A 512 11.41 13.83 10.39
N TRP A 513 10.69 12.73 10.16
CA TRP A 513 9.43 12.44 10.83
C TRP A 513 9.55 12.51 12.35
N GLY A 514 8.71 13.34 12.99
CA GLY A 514 8.74 13.54 14.43
C GLY A 514 10.00 14.24 15.00
N MET A 515 10.99 14.60 14.16
CA MET A 515 12.18 15.32 14.61
C MET A 515 11.83 16.78 14.91
N LEU A 516 12.17 17.22 16.13
CA LEU A 516 12.01 18.61 16.57
C LEU A 516 13.35 19.37 16.59
N GLU A 517 14.49 18.69 16.47
CA GLU A 517 15.85 19.26 16.43
C GLU A 517 16.71 18.61 15.36
#